data_AF-A0A660QQP1-F1
#
_entry.id   AF-A0A660QQP1-F1
#
_cell.length_a   1.000
_cell.length_b   1.000
_cell.length_c   1.000
_cell.angle_alpha   90.00
_cell.angle_beta   90.00
_cell.angle_gamma   90.00
#
_symmetry.space_group_name_H-M   'P 1'
#
loop_
_entity.id
_entity.type
_entity.pdbx_description
1 polymer ?
#
loop_
_entity_poly.entity_id
_entity_poly.type
_entity_poly.pdbx_seq_one_letter_code
_entity_poly.pdbx_strand_id
1 'polypeptide(L)'
;MEDLLKNLKEMEKHIELGGGEKRIEKQHQKEKLTARERIHCLVDKGSFVELDKFVKHRSTAFGMEKADLPADGVVTGIGKINSRPVAIFSQDFTVKGGSLGEMHAKKIMKVMDIAMKLGIPVVGINDSGGARIEEGVDSLYGYGGIFYRNTLASGVIPQITVISGPCAGGAVYSPAITDFVIMVEKTAKMFITGPSVIKAVTGEEISQE
;
A
#
# COMPACT_ATOMS: atom_id res chain seq x y z
N MET A 1 -18.06 29.87 2.98
CA MET A 1 -17.04 29.33 2.04
C MET A 1 -15.72 29.11 2.76
N GLU A 2 -15.25 30.08 3.55
CA GLU A 2 -14.03 29.95 4.37
C GLU A 2 -14.07 28.77 5.35
N ASP A 3 -15.19 28.54 6.04
CA ASP A 3 -15.33 27.41 6.97
C ASP A 3 -15.20 26.05 6.29
N LEU A 4 -15.72 25.90 5.06
CA LEU A 4 -15.61 24.67 4.28
C LEU A 4 -14.16 24.41 3.86
N LEU A 5 -13.43 25.46 3.49
CA LEU A 5 -12.00 25.36 3.15
C LEU A 5 -11.15 25.02 4.38
N LYS A 6 -11.50 25.58 5.55
CA LYS A 6 -10.85 25.24 6.81
C LYS A 6 -11.07 23.76 7.16
N ASN A 7 -12.32 23.29 7.07
CA ASN A 7 -12.66 21.90 7.34
C ASN A 7 -11.92 20.94 6.38
N LEU A 8 -11.90 21.26 5.07
CA LEU A 8 -11.14 20.48 4.09
C LEU A 8 -9.67 20.36 4.48
N LYS A 9 -9.01 21.48 4.83
CA LYS A 9 -7.60 21.48 5.27
C LYS A 9 -7.37 20.67 6.55
N GLU A 10 -8.31 20.70 7.48
CA GLU A 10 -8.24 19.90 8.71
C GLU A 10 -8.36 18.40 8.40
N MET A 11 -9.29 18.02 7.52
CA MET A 11 -9.41 16.64 7.04
C MET A 11 -8.15 16.16 6.31
N GLU A 12 -7.55 17.01 5.48
CA GLU A 12 -6.30 16.69 4.78
C GLU A 12 -5.15 16.43 5.75
N LYS A 13 -4.96 17.33 6.73
CA LYS A 13 -3.93 17.16 7.75
C LYS A 13 -4.11 15.87 8.53
N HIS A 14 -5.35 15.56 8.91
CA HIS A 14 -5.68 14.32 9.60
C HIS A 14 -5.31 13.09 8.75
N ILE A 15 -5.65 13.10 7.46
CA ILE A 15 -5.34 11.99 6.56
C ILE A 15 -3.83 11.85 6.33
N GLU A 16 -3.11 12.97 6.24
CA GLU A 16 -1.65 12.99 6.04
C GLU A 16 -0.88 12.42 7.23
N LEU A 17 -1.46 12.44 8.43
CA LEU A 17 -0.89 11.82 9.62
C LEU A 17 -0.98 10.28 9.63
N GLY A 18 -1.72 9.67 8.70
CA GLY A 18 -1.84 8.21 8.61
C GLY A 18 -2.30 7.59 9.94
N GLY A 19 -1.54 6.65 10.48
CA GLY A 19 -1.80 6.04 11.79
C GLY A 19 -1.53 6.91 13.02
N GLY A 20 -1.18 8.19 12.84
CA GLY A 20 -0.84 9.16 13.87
C GLY A 20 0.65 9.22 14.21
N GLU A 21 1.06 10.32 14.85
CA GLU A 21 2.47 10.66 15.15
C GLU A 21 3.22 9.52 15.85
N LYS A 22 2.62 8.91 16.88
CA LYS A 22 3.23 7.78 17.61
C LYS A 22 3.57 6.58 16.72
N ARG A 23 2.80 6.34 15.64
CA ARG A 23 3.07 5.24 14.70
C ARG A 23 4.10 5.64 13.65
N ILE A 24 4.10 6.92 13.25
CA ILE A 24 5.14 7.49 12.38
C ILE A 24 6.51 7.41 13.07
N GLU A 25 6.60 7.85 14.33
CA GLU A 25 7.84 7.75 15.12
C GLU A 25 8.36 6.31 15.21
N LYS A 26 7.46 5.34 15.45
CA LYS A 26 7.81 3.91 15.47
C LYS A 26 8.26 3.38 14.11
N GLN A 27 7.74 3.92 13.02
CA GLN A 27 8.17 3.58 11.67
C GLN A 27 9.59 4.10 11.43
N HIS A 28 9.86 5.37 11.79
CA HIS A 28 11.18 5.98 11.68
C HIS A 28 12.23 5.33 12.58
N GLN A 29 11.88 4.93 13.81
CA GLN A 29 12.75 4.16 14.71
C GLN A 29 13.19 2.82 14.13
N LYS A 30 12.43 2.27 13.17
CA LYS A 30 12.77 1.05 12.44
C LYS A 30 13.52 1.33 11.13
N GLU A 31 14.04 2.55 10.95
CA GLU A 31 14.73 3.01 9.75
C GLU A 31 13.85 2.95 8.49
N LYS A 32 12.53 3.00 8.65
CA LYS A 32 11.55 2.99 7.56
C LYS A 32 10.96 4.37 7.40
N LEU A 33 10.88 4.85 6.17
CA LEU A 33 10.08 6.01 5.81
C LEU A 33 8.58 5.68 5.86
N THR A 34 7.75 6.71 5.98
CA THR A 34 6.30 6.64 5.80
C THR A 34 5.94 6.48 4.32
N ALA A 35 4.70 6.10 4.02
CA ALA A 35 4.23 5.93 2.65
C ALA A 35 4.39 7.21 1.80
N ARG A 36 4.07 8.38 2.37
CA ARG A 36 4.18 9.67 1.66
C ARG A 36 5.62 10.11 1.48
N GLU A 37 6.46 9.93 2.50
CA GLU A 37 7.90 10.23 2.38
C GLU A 37 8.53 9.40 1.25
N ARG A 38 8.22 8.11 1.15
CA ARG A 38 8.72 7.23 0.07
C ARG A 38 8.33 7.74 -1.31
N ILE A 39 7.07 8.16 -1.49
CA ILE A 39 6.60 8.75 -2.75
C ILE A 39 7.37 10.03 -3.06
N HIS A 40 7.51 10.94 -2.09
CA HIS A 40 8.20 12.21 -2.28
C HIS A 40 9.70 12.07 -2.50
N CYS A 41 10.33 11.00 -2.00
CA CYS A 41 11.72 10.66 -2.33
C CYS A 41 11.87 10.13 -3.76
N LEU A 42 10.86 9.42 -4.27
CA LEU A 42 10.92 8.77 -5.58
C LEU A 42 10.62 9.74 -6.74
N VAL A 43 9.63 10.62 -6.56
CA VAL A 43 9.11 11.49 -7.63
C VAL A 43 9.78 12.86 -7.66
N ASP A 44 9.74 13.50 -8.82
CA ASP A 44 10.18 14.88 -9.01
C ASP A 44 9.42 15.79 -8.04
N LYS A 45 10.11 16.75 -7.43
CA LYS A 45 9.56 17.65 -6.41
C LYS A 45 8.30 18.35 -6.91
N GLY A 46 7.21 18.22 -6.16
CA GLY A 46 5.91 18.85 -6.47
C GLY A 46 5.14 18.22 -7.64
N SER A 47 5.59 17.08 -8.17
CA SER A 47 4.92 16.41 -9.30
C SER A 47 3.80 15.45 -8.90
N PHE A 48 3.75 15.01 -7.63
CA PHE A 48 2.80 14.02 -7.18
C PHE A 48 1.40 14.61 -7.01
N VAL A 49 0.43 14.00 -7.70
CA VAL A 49 -0.99 14.28 -7.58
C VAL A 49 -1.67 13.06 -7.00
N GLU A 50 -2.12 13.19 -5.75
CA GLU A 50 -2.79 12.10 -5.04
C GLU A 50 -4.21 11.89 -5.54
N LEU A 51 -4.59 10.63 -5.68
CA LEU A 51 -5.93 10.17 -5.99
C LEU A 51 -6.58 9.54 -4.76
N ASP A 52 -7.89 9.72 -4.62
CA ASP A 52 -8.70 9.01 -3.63
C ASP A 52 -8.20 9.20 -2.17
N LYS A 53 -7.63 10.38 -1.87
CA LYS A 53 -7.09 10.76 -0.55
C LYS A 53 -8.10 10.55 0.58
N PHE A 54 -9.36 10.91 0.34
CA PHE A 54 -10.44 10.89 1.35
C PHE A 54 -11.23 9.57 1.40
N VAL A 55 -10.84 8.54 0.65
CA VAL A 55 -11.51 7.24 0.70
C VAL A 55 -11.37 6.63 2.09
N LYS A 56 -12.48 6.04 2.57
CA LYS A 56 -12.59 5.29 3.83
C LYS A 56 -13.07 3.88 3.54
N HIS A 57 -12.72 2.92 4.40
CA HIS A 57 -13.33 1.60 4.36
C HIS A 57 -14.84 1.70 4.62
N ARG A 58 -15.58 0.67 4.21
CA ARG A 58 -17.04 0.58 4.42
C ARG A 58 -17.46 -0.61 5.29
N SER A 59 -16.51 -1.42 5.76
CA SER A 59 -16.80 -2.56 6.64
C SER A 59 -17.34 -2.09 8.00
N THR A 60 -18.35 -2.82 8.48
CA THR A 60 -18.96 -2.69 9.81
C THR A 60 -18.72 -3.94 10.67
N ALA A 61 -17.96 -4.92 10.16
CA ALA A 61 -17.69 -6.16 10.87
C ALA A 61 -16.60 -5.94 11.93
N PHE A 62 -16.66 -6.72 13.02
CA PHE A 62 -15.60 -6.76 14.05
C PHE A 62 -15.19 -5.40 14.64
N GLY A 63 -16.12 -4.44 14.75
CA GLY A 63 -15.85 -3.11 15.31
C GLY A 63 -15.21 -2.13 14.32
N MET A 64 -15.13 -2.48 13.03
CA MET A 64 -14.55 -1.64 11.99
C MET A 64 -15.32 -0.32 11.81
N GLU A 65 -16.60 -0.23 12.16
CA GLU A 65 -17.39 1.00 12.05
C GLU A 65 -16.83 2.18 12.87
N LYS A 66 -16.00 1.89 13.88
CA LYS A 66 -15.31 2.88 14.71
C LYS A 66 -13.85 3.08 14.33
N ALA A 67 -13.33 2.27 13.41
CA ALA A 67 -11.95 2.35 12.98
C ALA A 67 -11.78 3.58 12.10
N ASP A 68 -10.82 4.43 12.46
CA ASP A 68 -10.39 5.53 11.61
C ASP A 68 -9.14 5.10 10.86
N LEU A 69 -9.31 4.83 9.56
CA LEU A 69 -8.25 4.35 8.67
C LEU A 69 -8.00 5.37 7.55
N PRO A 70 -7.14 6.36 7.79
CA PRO A 70 -6.78 7.35 6.77
C PRO A 70 -6.36 6.75 5.44
N ALA A 71 -6.97 7.26 4.35
CA ALA A 71 -6.73 6.82 2.97
C ALA A 71 -6.89 5.30 2.74
N ASP A 72 -7.57 4.61 3.67
CA ASP A 72 -7.65 3.15 3.83
C ASP A 72 -6.29 2.43 3.85
N GLY A 73 -5.23 3.12 4.27
CA GLY A 73 -3.88 2.55 4.42
C GLY A 73 -3.09 2.41 3.12
N VAL A 74 -3.47 3.12 2.05
CA VAL A 74 -2.66 3.24 0.84
C VAL A 74 -2.76 4.62 0.23
N VAL A 75 -1.61 5.18 -0.13
CA VAL A 75 -1.50 6.42 -0.89
C VAL A 75 -1.36 6.04 -2.36
N THR A 76 -2.22 6.58 -3.22
CA THR A 76 -2.23 6.27 -4.66
C THR A 76 -2.21 7.57 -5.46
N GLY A 77 -1.54 7.60 -6.61
CA GLY A 77 -1.52 8.79 -7.44
C GLY A 77 -0.67 8.68 -8.68
N ILE A 78 -0.49 9.82 -9.33
CA ILE A 78 0.41 9.96 -10.49
C ILE A 78 1.48 10.97 -10.11
N GLY A 79 2.74 10.63 -10.40
CA GLY A 79 3.86 11.55 -10.27
C GLY A 79 4.68 11.61 -11.55
N LYS A 80 5.85 12.24 -11.47
CA LYS A 80 6.86 12.19 -12.52
C LYS A 80 8.18 11.69 -11.94
N ILE A 81 8.92 10.89 -12.71
CA ILE A 81 10.31 10.52 -12.42
C ILE A 81 11.13 10.95 -13.62
N ASN A 82 12.06 11.88 -13.44
CA ASN A 82 12.82 12.48 -14.55
C ASN A 82 11.88 13.01 -15.65
N SER A 83 10.85 13.76 -15.24
CA SER A 83 9.78 14.34 -16.07
C SER A 83 8.86 13.34 -16.79
N ARG A 84 9.06 12.02 -16.63
CA ARG A 84 8.23 10.98 -17.24
C ARG A 84 7.09 10.59 -16.29
N PRO A 85 5.83 10.54 -16.75
CA PRO A 85 4.69 10.20 -15.90
C PRO A 85 4.79 8.76 -15.39
N VAL A 86 4.38 8.56 -14.14
CA VAL A 86 4.36 7.25 -13.49
C VAL A 86 3.16 7.15 -12.54
N ALA A 87 2.47 6.03 -12.58
CA ALA A 87 1.46 5.66 -11.60
C ALA A 87 2.13 5.08 -10.36
N ILE A 88 1.71 5.47 -9.16
CA ILE A 88 2.33 5.02 -7.91
C ILE A 88 1.27 4.63 -6.90
N PHE A 89 1.50 3.54 -6.18
CA PHE A 89 0.86 3.29 -4.90
C PHE A 89 1.91 3.00 -3.83
N SER A 90 1.70 3.50 -2.62
CA SER A 90 2.54 3.20 -1.45
C SER A 90 1.66 2.84 -0.27
N GLN A 91 1.86 1.63 0.26
CA GLN A 91 1.12 1.13 1.42
C GLN A 91 1.63 1.80 2.70
N ASP A 92 0.71 2.16 3.59
CA ASP A 92 1.00 2.80 4.86
C ASP A 92 0.86 1.81 6.01
N PHE A 93 2.01 1.32 6.48
CA PHE A 93 2.08 0.38 7.59
C PHE A 93 1.54 0.96 8.91
N THR A 94 1.53 2.28 9.05
CA THR A 94 0.99 2.94 10.25
C THR A 94 -0.53 2.77 10.34
N VAL A 95 -1.22 2.58 9.22
CA VAL A 95 -2.68 2.37 9.16
C VAL A 95 -2.98 0.88 9.14
N LYS A 96 -3.42 0.34 10.28
CA LYS A 96 -3.80 -1.08 10.47
C LYS A 96 -2.76 -2.07 9.89
N GLY A 97 -1.47 -1.78 10.09
CA GLY A 97 -0.36 -2.63 9.63
C GLY A 97 -0.23 -2.70 8.10
N GLY A 98 -0.74 -1.70 7.38
CA GLY A 98 -0.79 -1.69 5.91
C GLY A 98 -1.67 -2.80 5.33
N SER A 99 -2.55 -3.40 6.16
CA SER A 99 -3.38 -4.52 5.73
C SER A 99 -4.33 -4.10 4.61
N LEU A 100 -4.43 -4.97 3.60
CA LEU A 100 -5.22 -4.73 2.41
C LEU A 100 -6.69 -5.03 2.72
N GLY A 101 -7.50 -3.97 2.77
CA GLY A 101 -8.97 -4.03 2.78
C GLY A 101 -9.56 -3.82 1.39
N GLU A 102 -10.89 -3.76 1.32
CA GLU A 102 -11.63 -3.62 0.07
C GLU A 102 -11.33 -2.29 -0.65
N MET A 103 -11.42 -1.18 0.08
CA MET A 103 -11.28 0.15 -0.50
C MET A 103 -9.80 0.45 -0.81
N HIS A 104 -8.88 -0.03 0.03
CA HIS A 104 -7.46 -0.08 -0.22
C HIS A 104 -7.16 -0.76 -1.57
N ALA A 105 -7.70 -1.96 -1.78
CA ALA A 105 -7.49 -2.70 -3.01
C ALA A 105 -8.09 -1.97 -4.22
N LYS A 106 -9.30 -1.41 -4.09
CA LYS A 106 -9.95 -0.63 -5.15
C LYS A 106 -9.14 0.61 -5.56
N LYS A 107 -8.47 1.28 -4.61
CA LYS A 107 -7.56 2.40 -4.93
C LYS A 107 -6.37 1.93 -5.76
N ILE A 108 -5.73 0.81 -5.38
CA ILE A 108 -4.62 0.22 -6.14
C ILE A 108 -5.09 -0.19 -7.53
N MET A 109 -6.22 -0.90 -7.62
CA MET A 109 -6.84 -1.27 -8.89
C MET A 109 -7.05 -0.07 -9.80
N LYS A 110 -7.58 1.03 -9.26
CA LYS A 110 -7.85 2.26 -10.01
C LYS A 110 -6.56 2.90 -10.55
N VAL A 111 -5.50 2.96 -9.76
CA VAL A 111 -4.23 3.55 -10.22
C VAL A 111 -3.56 2.67 -11.29
N MET A 112 -3.68 1.35 -11.18
CA MET A 112 -3.24 0.41 -12.23
C MET A 112 -4.06 0.54 -13.51
N ASP A 113 -5.39 0.68 -13.41
CA ASP A 113 -6.27 0.89 -14.55
C ASP A 113 -5.91 2.20 -15.28
N ILE A 114 -5.60 3.26 -14.53
CA ILE A 114 -5.10 4.52 -15.08
C ILE A 114 -3.73 4.34 -15.76
N ALA A 115 -2.81 3.61 -15.12
CA ALA A 115 -1.48 3.34 -15.68
C ALA A 115 -1.58 2.66 -17.04
N MET A 116 -2.40 1.61 -17.13
CA MET A 116 -2.69 0.87 -18.36
C MET A 116 -3.34 1.76 -19.42
N LYS A 117 -4.35 2.55 -19.03
CA LYS A 117 -5.06 3.43 -19.96
C LYS A 117 -4.15 4.51 -20.57
N LEU A 118 -3.20 5.03 -19.79
CA LEU A 118 -2.27 6.07 -20.22
C LEU A 118 -0.99 5.51 -20.85
N GLY A 119 -0.75 4.20 -20.76
CA GLY A 119 0.51 3.58 -21.21
C GLY A 119 1.73 4.04 -20.40
N ILE A 120 1.56 4.27 -19.10
CA ILE A 120 2.64 4.73 -18.20
C ILE A 120 3.06 3.63 -17.23
N PRO A 121 4.32 3.61 -16.74
CA PRO A 121 4.76 2.64 -15.74
C PRO A 121 3.96 2.72 -14.45
N VAL A 122 3.91 1.61 -13.72
CA VAL A 122 3.38 1.56 -12.35
C VAL A 122 4.46 1.12 -11.36
N VAL A 123 4.60 1.88 -10.26
CA VAL A 123 5.48 1.55 -9.14
C VAL A 123 4.66 1.27 -7.89
N GLY A 124 4.76 0.05 -7.38
CA GLY A 124 4.14 -0.38 -6.13
C GLY A 124 5.13 -0.42 -4.99
N ILE A 125 4.90 0.34 -3.93
CA ILE A 125 5.73 0.32 -2.71
C ILE A 125 4.98 -0.43 -1.61
N ASN A 126 5.39 -1.67 -1.37
CA ASN A 126 4.73 -2.61 -0.49
C ASN A 126 5.31 -2.54 0.94
N ASP A 127 4.41 -2.51 1.91
CA ASP A 127 4.67 -2.50 3.35
C ASP A 127 3.37 -2.88 4.07
N SER A 128 3.03 -4.17 4.01
CA SER A 128 1.73 -4.73 4.39
C SER A 128 1.86 -6.06 5.13
N GLY A 129 1.15 -6.14 6.27
CA GLY A 129 1.00 -7.38 7.03
C GLY A 129 0.13 -8.45 6.35
N GLY A 130 -0.46 -8.18 5.18
CA GLY A 130 -1.32 -9.11 4.45
C GLY A 130 -2.78 -8.67 4.38
N ALA A 131 -3.69 -9.64 4.25
CA ALA A 131 -5.14 -9.39 4.17
C ALA A 131 -5.66 -8.73 5.45
N ARG A 132 -6.56 -7.77 5.31
CA ARG A 132 -7.34 -7.29 6.46
C ARG A 132 -8.41 -8.33 6.78
N ILE A 133 -8.16 -9.12 7.81
CA ILE A 133 -8.99 -10.28 8.18
C ILE A 133 -10.41 -9.83 8.55
N GLU A 134 -10.55 -8.64 9.15
CA GLU A 134 -11.83 -8.07 9.54
C GLU A 134 -12.76 -7.74 8.36
N GLU A 135 -12.24 -7.68 7.14
CA GLU A 135 -13.03 -7.52 5.90
C GLU A 135 -13.20 -8.83 5.13
N GLY A 136 -12.60 -9.93 5.59
CA GLY A 136 -12.85 -11.28 5.08
C GLY A 136 -12.65 -11.44 3.57
N VAL A 137 -13.68 -11.93 2.88
CA VAL A 137 -13.64 -12.24 1.45
C VAL A 137 -13.44 -10.99 0.60
N ASP A 138 -13.85 -9.81 1.06
CA ASP A 138 -13.64 -8.56 0.31
C ASP A 138 -12.16 -8.23 0.16
N SER A 139 -11.33 -8.55 1.16
CA SER A 139 -9.86 -8.47 1.07
C SER A 139 -9.29 -9.43 0.03
N LEU A 140 -9.84 -10.65 -0.06
CA LEU A 140 -9.40 -11.66 -1.04
C LEU A 140 -9.82 -11.29 -2.47
N TYR A 141 -11.04 -10.77 -2.65
CA TYR A 141 -11.49 -10.15 -3.90
C TYR A 141 -10.56 -9.00 -4.28
N GLY A 142 -10.16 -8.20 -3.29
CA GLY A 142 -9.16 -7.15 -3.43
C GLY A 142 -7.84 -7.66 -4.02
N TYR A 143 -7.28 -8.74 -3.46
CA TYR A 143 -6.08 -9.37 -4.01
C TYR A 143 -6.28 -9.87 -5.44
N GLY A 144 -7.33 -10.64 -5.69
CA GLY A 144 -7.61 -11.19 -7.03
C GLY A 144 -7.73 -10.09 -8.09
N GLY A 145 -8.39 -8.97 -7.76
CA GLY A 145 -8.53 -7.83 -8.66
C GLY A 145 -7.21 -7.11 -8.97
N ILE A 146 -6.25 -7.10 -8.03
CA ILE A 146 -4.90 -6.58 -8.26
C ILE A 146 -4.10 -7.55 -9.14
N PHE A 147 -4.10 -8.84 -8.83
CA PHE A 147 -3.37 -9.86 -9.60
C PHE A 147 -3.83 -9.93 -11.05
N TYR A 148 -5.14 -9.83 -11.27
CA TYR A 148 -5.72 -9.77 -12.61
C TYR A 148 -5.16 -8.59 -13.41
N ARG A 149 -5.08 -7.39 -12.80
CA ARG A 149 -4.51 -6.21 -13.44
C ARG A 149 -3.01 -6.32 -13.66
N ASN A 150 -2.27 -6.92 -12.73
CA ASN A 150 -0.85 -7.18 -12.94
C ASN A 150 -0.63 -8.06 -14.16
N THR A 151 -1.47 -9.09 -14.32
CA THR A 151 -1.41 -10.02 -15.46
C THR A 151 -1.74 -9.31 -16.77
N LEU A 152 -2.81 -8.51 -16.80
CA LEU A 152 -3.18 -7.71 -17.99
C LEU A 152 -2.10 -6.68 -18.37
N ALA A 153 -1.38 -6.15 -17.38
CA ALA A 153 -0.32 -5.18 -17.58
C ALA A 153 1.04 -5.80 -17.97
N SER A 154 1.20 -7.12 -17.80
CA SER A 154 2.46 -7.83 -18.04
C SER A 154 2.87 -7.73 -19.51
N GLY A 155 4.08 -7.21 -19.74
CA GLY A 155 4.58 -6.95 -21.09
C GLY A 155 3.97 -5.73 -21.81
N VAL A 156 3.07 -4.97 -21.16
CA VAL A 156 2.40 -3.79 -21.74
C VAL A 156 2.94 -2.49 -21.14
N ILE A 157 2.93 -2.37 -19.81
CA ILE A 157 3.55 -1.27 -19.08
C ILE A 157 4.59 -1.82 -18.10
N PRO A 158 5.70 -1.11 -17.84
CA PRO A 158 6.64 -1.55 -16.81
C PRO A 158 5.99 -1.54 -15.42
N GLN A 159 6.10 -2.67 -14.72
CA GLN A 159 5.60 -2.88 -13.38
C GLN A 159 6.80 -3.10 -12.44
N ILE A 160 6.98 -2.20 -11.48
CA ILE A 160 8.10 -2.25 -10.53
C ILE A 160 7.53 -2.32 -9.13
N THR A 161 7.99 -3.29 -8.35
CA THR A 161 7.68 -3.41 -6.92
C THR A 161 8.89 -3.07 -6.07
N VAL A 162 8.66 -2.29 -5.02
CA VAL A 162 9.60 -2.07 -3.92
C VAL A 162 9.03 -2.68 -2.65
N ILE A 163 9.71 -3.67 -2.08
CA ILE A 163 9.39 -4.20 -0.75
C ILE A 163 10.17 -3.37 0.27
N SER A 164 9.43 -2.60 1.08
CA SER A 164 9.99 -1.63 2.04
C SER A 164 9.63 -1.94 3.49
N GLY A 165 9.12 -3.16 3.73
CA GLY A 165 8.68 -3.65 5.02
C GLY A 165 8.15 -5.08 4.90
N PRO A 166 7.32 -5.54 5.86
CA PRO A 166 6.65 -6.83 5.76
C PRO A 166 5.79 -6.92 4.49
N CYS A 167 5.79 -8.10 3.88
CA CYS A 167 4.93 -8.49 2.78
C CYS A 167 4.56 -9.96 3.00
N ALA A 168 3.41 -10.21 3.63
CA ALA A 168 3.03 -11.54 4.08
C ALA A 168 1.75 -12.08 3.41
N GLY A 169 1.66 -13.39 3.26
CA GLY A 169 0.46 -14.07 2.75
C GLY A 169 0.17 -13.69 1.29
N GLY A 170 -1.08 -13.33 1.00
CA GLY A 170 -1.49 -12.94 -0.35
C GLY A 170 -0.76 -11.72 -0.91
N ALA A 171 -0.17 -10.87 -0.06
CA ALA A 171 0.53 -9.67 -0.49
C ALA A 171 1.74 -9.94 -1.39
N VAL A 172 2.33 -11.14 -1.33
CA VAL A 172 3.56 -11.48 -2.06
C VAL A 172 3.33 -11.78 -3.54
N TYR A 173 2.11 -12.13 -3.93
CA TYR A 173 1.83 -12.59 -5.30
C TYR A 173 1.79 -11.45 -6.31
N SER A 174 1.30 -10.27 -5.94
CA SER A 174 1.36 -9.11 -6.84
C SER A 174 2.82 -8.75 -7.19
N PRO A 175 3.75 -8.59 -6.23
CA PRO A 175 5.19 -8.48 -6.48
C PRO A 175 5.73 -9.55 -7.43
N ALA A 176 5.38 -10.82 -7.21
CA ALA A 176 5.87 -11.94 -8.02
C ALA A 176 5.43 -11.90 -9.49
N ILE A 177 4.36 -11.17 -9.82
CA ILE A 177 3.86 -10.99 -11.20
C ILE A 177 4.52 -9.76 -11.87
N THR A 178 5.03 -8.80 -11.09
CA THR A 178 5.69 -7.60 -11.64
C THR A 178 7.04 -7.91 -12.28
N ASP A 179 7.55 -6.99 -13.11
CA ASP A 179 8.78 -7.22 -13.88
C ASP A 179 10.03 -7.15 -12.99
N PHE A 180 10.02 -6.29 -11.97
CA PHE A 180 11.16 -6.10 -11.07
C PHE A 180 10.70 -6.00 -9.61
N VAL A 181 11.37 -6.76 -8.75
CA VAL A 181 11.17 -6.70 -7.28
C VAL A 181 12.45 -6.20 -6.63
N ILE A 182 12.39 -5.01 -6.04
CA ILE A 182 13.48 -4.37 -5.30
C ILE A 182 13.18 -4.51 -3.82
N MET A 183 14.06 -5.17 -3.06
CA MET A 183 13.88 -5.36 -1.61
C MET A 183 14.89 -4.51 -0.84
N VAL A 184 14.40 -3.77 0.17
CA VAL A 184 15.27 -2.99 1.07
C VAL A 184 15.88 -3.93 2.12
N GLU A 185 17.20 -4.02 2.13
CA GLU A 185 17.95 -4.86 3.09
C GLU A 185 17.49 -4.63 4.55
N LYS A 186 17.43 -5.70 5.35
CA LYS A 186 17.07 -5.73 6.79
C LYS A 186 15.63 -5.37 7.15
N THR A 187 14.96 -4.55 6.34
CA THR A 187 13.60 -4.07 6.65
C THR A 187 12.53 -4.79 5.83
N ALA A 188 12.85 -5.19 4.60
CA ALA A 188 11.97 -5.92 3.71
C ALA A 188 11.91 -7.40 4.07
N LYS A 189 10.69 -7.94 4.15
CA LYS A 189 10.46 -9.36 4.41
C LYS A 189 9.34 -9.86 3.51
N MET A 190 9.53 -10.97 2.83
CA MET A 190 8.52 -11.51 1.91
C MET A 190 8.36 -13.02 2.09
N PHE A 191 7.17 -13.47 2.49
CA PHE A 191 6.85 -14.88 2.67
C PHE A 191 5.34 -15.13 2.60
N ILE A 192 4.94 -16.30 2.10
CA ILE A 192 3.53 -16.71 2.10
C ILE A 192 3.09 -17.05 3.52
N THR A 193 3.83 -17.95 4.17
CA THR A 193 3.51 -18.46 5.51
C THR A 193 4.54 -17.96 6.51
N GLY A 194 4.09 -17.34 7.60
CA GLY A 194 5.00 -16.81 8.62
C GLY A 194 5.65 -17.91 9.48
N PRO A 195 6.80 -17.62 10.12
CA PRO A 195 7.55 -18.61 10.91
C PRO A 195 6.76 -19.27 12.05
N SER A 196 5.81 -18.56 12.66
CA SER A 196 4.95 -19.12 13.72
C SER A 196 4.08 -20.28 13.23
N VAL A 197 3.58 -20.19 11.99
CA VAL A 197 2.77 -21.24 11.37
C VAL A 197 3.67 -22.39 10.90
N ILE A 198 4.85 -22.08 10.36
CA ILE A 198 5.85 -23.09 9.99
C ILE A 198 6.20 -23.94 11.21
N LYS A 199 6.55 -23.32 12.34
CA LYS A 199 6.85 -24.03 13.60
C LYS A 199 5.68 -24.89 14.08
N ALA A 200 4.46 -24.37 14.03
CA ALA A 200 3.29 -25.10 14.50
C ALA A 200 2.95 -26.34 13.64
N VAL A 201 3.20 -26.28 12.32
CA VAL A 201 2.82 -27.35 11.38
C VAL A 201 3.95 -28.35 11.15
N THR A 202 5.18 -27.87 11.08
CA THR A 202 6.36 -28.67 10.67
C THR A 202 7.35 -28.92 11.82
N GLY A 203 7.29 -28.12 12.89
CA GLY A 203 8.28 -28.12 13.96
C GLY A 203 9.56 -27.31 13.64
N GLU A 204 9.71 -26.79 12.42
CA GLU A 204 10.89 -26.03 12.03
C GLU A 204 10.94 -24.64 12.68
N GLU A 205 12.12 -24.25 13.18
CA GLU A 205 12.37 -22.93 13.76
C GLU A 205 13.21 -22.10 12.80
N ILE A 206 12.66 -21.00 12.31
CA ILE A 206 13.32 -20.08 11.38
C ILE A 206 13.03 -18.62 11.77
N SER A 207 13.98 -17.73 11.46
CA SER A 207 13.78 -16.29 11.58
C SER A 207 12.82 -15.75 10.51
N GLN A 208 12.41 -14.50 10.66
CA GLN A 208 11.71 -13.78 9.59
C GLN A 208 12.65 -13.18 8.54
N GLU A 209 13.96 -13.18 8.83
CA GLU A 209 15.03 -12.85 7.89
C GLU A 209 15.47 -14.12 7.18
#